data_AF-A0A497NKY7-F1
#
_entry.id   AF-A0A497NKY7-F1
#
_cell.length_a   1.000
_cell.length_b   1.000
_cell.length_c   1.000
_cell.angle_alpha   90.00
_cell.angle_beta   90.00
_cell.angle_gamma   90.00
#
_symmetry.space_group_name_H-M   'P 1'
#
loop_
_entity.id
_entity.type
_entity.pdbx_description
1 polymer ?
#
loop_
_entity_poly.entity_id
_entity_poly.type
_entity_poly.pdbx_seq_one_letter_code
_entity_poly.pdbx_strand_id
1 'polypeptide(L)'
;DAAVADGYSFGARLRRIVIPLLGAGLAATIALTWLFLWNEFLFALKIAGGEVVTYTAYLPQLRLGQRTLWNVYAAMGTLGSIPPLIILIVFRKYIIRLYLGRR
;
A
#
# COMPACT_ATOMS: atom_id res chain seq x y z
N ASP A 1 -31.23 -6.62 -8.02
CA ASP A 1 -32.68 -6.50 -8.23
C ASP A 1 -33.44 -6.10 -6.97
N ALA A 2 -33.25 -6.77 -5.82
CA ALA A 2 -33.87 -6.37 -4.55
C ALA A 2 -33.64 -4.89 -4.17
N ALA A 3 -32.41 -4.40 -4.25
CA ALA A 3 -32.12 -2.99 -3.93
C ALA A 3 -32.67 -1.97 -4.96
N VAL A 4 -33.03 -2.41 -6.16
CA VAL A 4 -33.74 -1.56 -7.14
C VAL A 4 -35.22 -1.53 -6.78
N ALA A 5 -35.79 -2.67 -6.38
CA ALA A 5 -37.15 -2.77 -5.86
C ALA A 5 -37.35 -1.93 -4.58
N ASP A 6 -36.31 -1.80 -3.74
CA ASP A 6 -36.30 -0.93 -2.55
C ASP A 6 -36.12 0.58 -2.85
N GLY A 7 -36.07 0.98 -4.13
CA GLY A 7 -35.99 2.39 -4.53
C GLY A 7 -34.61 3.06 -4.38
N TYR A 8 -33.53 2.30 -4.16
CA TYR A 8 -32.20 2.90 -4.02
C TYR A 8 -31.64 3.42 -5.36
N SER A 9 -31.21 4.69 -5.34
CA SER A 9 -30.41 5.28 -6.43
C SER A 9 -29.10 4.51 -6.67
N PHE A 10 -28.53 4.62 -7.87
CA PHE A 10 -27.33 3.88 -8.25
C PHE A 10 -26.15 4.11 -7.29
N GLY A 11 -25.87 5.37 -6.94
CA GLY A 11 -24.80 5.72 -6.01
C GLY A 11 -25.03 5.15 -4.60
N ALA A 12 -26.28 5.13 -4.13
CA ALA A 12 -26.64 4.53 -2.84
C ALA A 12 -26.42 3.01 -2.84
N ARG A 13 -26.80 2.31 -3.92
CA ARG A 13 -26.52 0.88 -4.09
C ARG A 13 -25.03 0.56 -4.11
N LEU A 14 -24.26 1.33 -4.88
CA LEU A 14 -22.81 1.13 -4.99
C LEU A 14 -22.14 1.21 -3.61
N ARG A 15 -22.42 2.29 -2.86
CA ARG A 15 -21.76 2.55 -1.58
C ARG A 15 -22.25 1.65 -0.44
N ARG A 16 -23.55 1.35 -0.37
CA ARG A 16 -24.14 0.60 0.76
C ARG A 16 -24.14 -0.90 0.59
N ILE A 17 -24.10 -1.41 -0.64
CA ILE A 17 -24.24 -2.84 -0.91
C ILE A 17 -22.99 -3.37 -1.60
N VAL A 18 -22.59 -2.77 -2.72
CA VAL A 18 -21.49 -3.31 -3.54
C VAL A 18 -20.13 -3.15 -2.86
N ILE A 19 -19.79 -1.96 -2.37
CA ILE A 19 -18.48 -1.71 -1.72
C ILE A 19 -18.25 -2.60 -0.48
N PRO A 20 -19.21 -2.74 0.46
CA PRO A 20 -19.03 -3.63 1.60
C PRO A 20 -18.89 -5.11 1.21
N LEU A 21 -19.63 -5.55 0.19
CA LEU A 21 -19.55 -6.92 -0.33
C LEU A 21 -18.17 -7.23 -0.91
N LEU A 22 -17.58 -6.26 -1.62
CA LEU A 22 -16.23 -6.34 -2.18
C LEU A 22 -15.12 -6.06 -1.15
N GLY A 23 -15.45 -5.77 0.11
CA GLY A 23 -14.53 -5.20 1.09
C GLY A 23 -13.24 -6.00 1.28
N ALA A 24 -13.31 -7.34 1.30
CA ALA A 24 -12.13 -8.19 1.42
C ALA A 24 -11.24 -8.16 0.16
N GLY A 25 -11.85 -8.14 -1.03
CA GLY A 25 -11.13 -8.03 -2.31
C GLY A 25 -10.47 -6.67 -2.47
N LEU A 26 -11.20 -5.58 -2.16
CA LEU A 26 -10.66 -4.22 -2.18
C LEU A 26 -9.51 -4.07 -1.19
N ALA A 27 -9.61 -4.65 0.00
CA ALA A 27 -8.54 -4.62 0.98
C ALA A 27 -7.26 -5.28 0.44
N ALA A 28 -7.37 -6.45 -0.18
CA ALA A 28 -6.23 -7.14 -0.79
C ALA A 28 -5.60 -6.32 -1.92
N THR A 29 -6.41 -5.77 -2.83
CA THR A 29 -5.91 -4.94 -3.93
C THR A 29 -5.21 -3.68 -3.42
N ILE A 30 -5.81 -2.97 -2.46
CA ILE A 30 -5.22 -1.76 -1.87
C ILE A 30 -3.86 -2.09 -1.22
N ALA A 31 -3.79 -3.17 -0.43
CA ALA A 31 -2.54 -3.58 0.21
C ALA A 31 -1.45 -3.89 -0.82
N LEU A 32 -1.79 -4.65 -1.87
CA LEU A 32 -0.85 -5.03 -2.92
C LEU A 32 -0.39 -3.81 -3.73
N THR A 33 -1.32 -2.96 -4.16
CA THR A 33 -0.99 -1.72 -4.88
C THR A 33 -0.12 -0.82 -4.03
N TRP A 34 -0.42 -0.67 -2.73
CA TRP A 34 0.38 0.13 -1.83
C TRP A 34 1.79 -0.44 -1.63
N LEU A 35 1.94 -1.77 -1.53
CA LEU A 35 3.25 -2.43 -1.42
C LEU A 35 4.12 -2.13 -2.65
N PHE A 36 3.54 -2.12 -3.85
CA PHE A 36 4.27 -1.73 -5.06
C PHE A 36 4.65 -0.25 -5.05
N LEU A 37 3.71 0.63 -4.71
CA LEU A 37 3.95 2.07 -4.65
C LEU A 37 5.03 2.45 -3.62
N TRP A 38 5.07 1.77 -2.47
CA TRP A 38 6.08 2.02 -1.43
C TRP A 38 7.52 1.75 -1.93
N ASN A 39 7.67 0.81 -2.86
CA ASN A 39 8.98 0.44 -3.42
C ASN A 39 9.32 1.21 -4.71
N GLU A 40 8.44 2.10 -5.18
CA GLU A 40 8.63 2.75 -6.46
C GLU A 40 9.78 3.78 -6.39
N PHE A 41 10.87 3.48 -7.12
CA PHE A 41 12.10 4.25 -7.13
C PHE A 41 12.15 5.26 -8.27
N LEU A 42 11.70 4.88 -9.47
CA LEU A 42 11.91 5.70 -10.66
C LEU A 42 11.00 6.93 -10.63
N PHE A 43 9.75 6.74 -10.24
CA PHE A 43 8.81 7.86 -10.06
C PHE A 43 9.29 8.82 -8.98
N ALA A 44 9.74 8.25 -7.85
CA ALA A 44 10.34 9.00 -6.76
C ALA A 44 11.54 9.81 -7.22
N LEU A 45 12.48 9.23 -7.99
CA LEU A 45 13.65 9.92 -8.49
C LEU A 45 13.31 11.03 -9.50
N LYS A 46 12.27 10.83 -10.32
CA LYS A 46 11.89 11.77 -11.37
C LYS A 46 11.07 12.95 -10.87
N ILE A 47 10.26 12.75 -9.83
CA ILE A 47 9.38 13.80 -9.27
C ILE A 47 9.99 14.43 -8.02
N ALA A 48 10.87 13.74 -7.30
CA ALA A 48 11.57 14.33 -6.18
C ALA A 48 12.33 15.58 -6.65
N GLY A 49 11.97 16.72 -6.06
CA GLY A 49 12.57 18.01 -6.30
C GLY A 49 12.23 18.93 -5.13
N GLY A 50 13.23 19.64 -4.61
CA GLY A 50 13.09 20.51 -3.44
C GLY A 50 13.54 19.87 -2.12
N GLU A 51 12.92 20.29 -1.02
CA GLU A 51 13.35 19.95 0.35
C GLU A 51 12.92 18.55 0.83
N VAL A 52 11.97 17.90 0.13
CA VAL A 52 11.42 16.60 0.53
C VAL A 52 11.82 15.52 -0.46
N VAL A 53 12.61 14.55 0.01
CA VAL A 53 13.05 13.39 -0.76
C VAL A 53 12.44 12.12 -0.15
N THR A 54 11.86 11.27 -1.00
CA THR A 54 11.29 9.99 -0.55
C THR A 54 12.39 8.97 -0.26
N TYR A 55 12.09 8.01 0.62
CA TYR A 55 13.01 6.96 1.06
C TYR A 55 13.75 6.29 -0.11
N THR A 56 13.01 5.87 -1.15
CA THR A 56 13.57 5.19 -2.32
C THR A 56 14.52 6.09 -3.11
N ALA A 57 14.19 7.37 -3.31
CA ALA A 57 15.03 8.34 -4.03
C ALA A 57 16.25 8.82 -3.23
N TYR A 58 16.24 8.68 -1.90
CA TYR A 58 17.36 9.06 -1.05
C TYR A 58 18.49 8.01 -1.06
N LEU A 59 18.15 6.72 -1.17
CA LEU A 59 19.12 5.62 -1.09
C LEU A 59 20.33 5.77 -2.04
N PRO A 60 20.21 6.19 -3.31
CA PRO A 60 21.37 6.41 -4.18
C PRO A 60 22.33 7.51 -3.68
N GLN A 61 21.84 8.47 -2.91
CA GLN A 61 22.64 9.60 -2.40
C GLN A 61 23.63 9.17 -1.30
N LEU A 62 23.42 8.00 -0.69
CA LEU A 62 24.33 7.41 0.29
C LEU A 62 25.66 6.88 -0.30
N ARG A 63 25.79 6.92 -1.63
CA ARG A 63 27.06 6.71 -2.32
C ARG A 63 27.75 8.06 -2.49
N LEU A 64 28.70 8.34 -1.61
CA LEU A 64 29.50 9.56 -1.64
C LEU A 64 30.85 9.26 -2.31
N GLY A 65 30.97 9.61 -3.58
CA GLY A 65 32.18 9.32 -4.38
C GLY A 65 32.41 7.81 -4.52
N GLN A 66 33.55 7.31 -4.04
CA GLN A 66 33.87 5.87 -4.02
C GLN A 66 33.48 5.16 -2.73
N ARG A 67 32.89 5.85 -1.75
CA ARG A 67 32.52 5.27 -0.46
C ARG A 67 31.01 5.07 -0.37
N THR A 68 30.62 3.85 -0.02
CA THR A 68 29.23 3.48 0.27
C THR A 68 29.05 3.42 1.78
N LEU A 69 28.08 4.18 2.30
CA LEU A 69 27.75 4.18 3.73
C LEU A 69 26.88 2.96 4.10
N TRP A 70 27.49 1.77 4.15
CA TRP A 70 26.78 0.49 4.40
C TRP A 70 26.01 0.45 5.71
N ASN A 71 26.55 1.08 6.76
CA ASN A 71 25.88 1.24 8.05
C ASN A 71 24.57 2.02 7.92
N VAL A 72 24.58 3.10 7.12
CA VAL A 72 23.39 3.91 6.88
C VAL A 72 22.40 3.15 5.98
N TYR A 73 22.88 2.43 4.96
CA TYR A 73 22.02 1.56 4.15
C TYR A 73 21.29 0.50 4.98
N ALA A 74 21.99 -0.17 5.90
CA ALA A 74 21.39 -1.17 6.77
C ALA A 74 20.32 -0.55 7.69
N ALA A 75 20.64 0.58 8.34
CA ALA A 75 19.70 1.30 9.20
C ALA A 75 18.45 1.77 8.42
N MET A 76 18.66 2.35 7.23
CA MET A 76 17.59 2.79 6.36
C MET A 76 16.76 1.61 5.85
N GLY A 77 17.37 0.49 5.48
CA GLY A 77 16.67 -0.72 5.07
C GLY A 77 15.76 -1.27 6.18
N THR A 78 16.26 -1.33 7.42
CA THR A 78 15.45 -1.70 8.58
C THR A 78 14.26 -0.76 8.77
N LEU A 79 14.49 0.56 8.77
CA LEU A 79 13.41 1.55 8.91
C LEU A 79 12.42 1.50 7.75
N GLY A 80 12.90 1.35 6.52
CA GLY A 80 12.09 1.29 5.30
C GLY A 80 11.20 0.04 5.22
N SER A 81 11.53 -1.02 5.96
CA SER A 81 10.70 -2.22 6.09
C SER A 81 9.52 -2.06 7.05
N ILE A 82 9.54 -1.06 7.95
CA ILE A 82 8.50 -0.88 8.97
C ILE A 82 7.13 -0.63 8.33
N PRO A 83 6.96 0.27 7.34
CA PRO A 83 5.64 0.55 6.77
C PRO A 83 4.98 -0.67 6.08
N PRO A 84 5.70 -1.45 5.25
CA PRO A 84 5.19 -2.73 4.74
C PRO A 84 4.77 -3.73 5.82
N LEU A 85 5.54 -3.83 6.92
CA LEU A 85 5.18 -4.71 8.04
C LEU A 85 3.90 -4.26 8.74
N ILE A 86 3.70 -2.95 8.91
CA ILE A 86 2.46 -2.40 9.49
C ILE A 86 1.27 -2.76 8.60
N ILE A 87 1.39 -2.57 7.27
CA ILE A 87 0.34 -2.93 6.32
C ILE A 87 0.05 -4.42 6.40
N LEU A 88 1.07 -5.29 6.43
CA LEU A 88 0.87 -6.73 6.57
C LEU A 88 0.07 -7.07 7.84
N ILE A 89 0.40 -6.47 8.98
CA ILE A 89 -0.29 -6.70 10.26
C ILE A 89 -1.76 -6.23 10.20
N VAL A 90 -2.00 -5.04 9.65
CA VAL A 90 -3.36 -4.46 9.53
C VAL A 90 -4.23 -5.31 8.59
N PHE A 91 -3.67 -5.78 7.49
CA PHE A 91 -4.40 -6.54 6.48
C PHE A 91 -4.52 -8.04 6.78
N ARG A 92 -3.72 -8.57 7.72
CA ARG A 92 -3.80 -9.97 8.19
C ARG A 92 -5.23 -10.40 8.54
N LYS A 93 -6.00 -9.55 9.23
CA LYS A 93 -7.40 -9.86 9.62
C LYS A 93 -8.35 -10.01 8.42
N TYR A 94 -8.12 -9.26 7.34
CA TYR A 94 -8.93 -9.33 6.13
C TYR A 94 -8.58 -10.56 5.29
N ILE A 95 -7.28 -10.90 5.22
CA ILE A 95 -6.81 -12.11 4.56
C ILE A 95 -7.37 -13.36 5.25
N ILE A 96 -7.31 -13.45 6.58
CA ILE A 96 -7.85 -14.60 7.33
C ILE A 96 -9.37 -14.76 7.13
N ARG A 97 -10.11 -13.65 7.12
CA ARG A 97 -11.57 -13.68 6.90
C ARG A 97 -11.94 -14.14 5.50
N LEU A 98 -11.13 -13.81 4.49
CA LEU A 98 -11.29 -14.31 3.12
C LEU A 98 -11.09 -15.84 3.02
N TYR A 99 -10.14 -16.40 3.77
CA TYR A 99 -9.88 -17.85 3.79
C TYR A 99 -10.96 -18.66 4.53
N LEU A 100 -11.58 -18.10 5.58
CA LEU A 100 -12.58 -18.81 6.38
C LEU A 100 -14.02 -18.71 5.83
N GLY A 101 -14.33 -17.66 5.07
CA GLY A 101 -15.67 -17.48 4.46
C GLY A 101 -15.98 -18.39 3.26
N ARG A 102 -15.14 -19.41 3.00
CA ARG A 102 -15.29 -20.36 1.89
C ARG A 102 -15.49 -21.81 2.36
N ARG A 103 -15.91 -22.00 3.61
CA ARG A 103 -16.44 -23.26 4.14
C ARG A 103 -17.87 -23.07 4.62
#